data_AF-A0A847LIK5-F1
#
_entry.id   AF-A0A847LIK5-F1
#
_cell.length_a   1.000
_cell.length_b   1.000
_cell.length_c   1.000
_cell.angle_alpha   90.00
_cell.angle_beta   90.00
_cell.angle_gamma   90.00
#
_symmetry.space_group_name_H-M   'P 1'
#
loop_
_entity.id
_entity.type
_entity.pdbx_description
1 polymer ?
#
loop_
_entity_poly.entity_id
_entity_poly.type
_entity_poly.pdbx_seq_one_letter_code
_entity_poly.pdbx_strand_id
1 'polypeptide(L)'
;MPDRHKAPGSRPGQVGSPDRARPPAQEAASGAGRPRPETPAPSLAPRPTEPGGTAPPQVTDSRPTPLPAAVGVVPARLGSTRLPEKMLADLAGQPLVVRTAQGALASGAFARVIVATDHERIAAAVRAAGLEAMLTDPAHPSGSARVAEVARRTDGQLFVNIQGDEPLVDGEGLRRLVAAFADPAVGMATLWFPLRPEDEDNPNAVKVVADAAGNALYFSRSLIPHPRARDGFRPRKHVGVYGYRREVLQRLMDLPPTDLERVESLEQLRALYHGIPIRLVEAARDSVGVDTQADLDRVRATLERSL
;
A
#
# COMPACT_ATOMS: atom_id res chain seq x y z
N MET A 1 -58.23 1.60 45.40
CA MET A 1 -59.70 1.46 45.47
C MET A 1 -60.31 2.73 44.91
N PRO A 2 -61.13 2.69 43.85
CA PRO A 2 -61.32 1.61 42.86
C PRO A 2 -61.24 2.18 41.41
N ASP A 3 -60.73 1.43 40.41
CA ASP A 3 -61.49 0.64 39.41
C ASP A 3 -62.07 1.48 38.24
N ARG A 4 -62.16 1.07 36.97
CA ARG A 4 -61.98 -0.23 36.29
C ARG A 4 -62.14 -0.10 34.76
N HIS A 5 -61.66 -1.14 34.06
CA HIS A 5 -62.13 -1.71 32.78
C HIS A 5 -61.70 -1.06 31.44
N LYS A 6 -61.34 -1.80 30.37
CA LYS A 6 -61.31 -3.25 30.05
C LYS A 6 -60.45 -3.44 28.78
N ALA A 7 -59.70 -4.55 28.67
CA ALA A 7 -59.15 -5.11 27.41
C ALA A 7 -60.14 -6.18 26.83
N PRO A 8 -59.84 -7.06 25.84
CA PRO A 8 -58.96 -7.05 24.64
C PRO A 8 -59.64 -7.66 23.36
N GLY A 9 -58.91 -7.77 22.24
CA GLY A 9 -59.20 -8.65 21.07
C GLY A 9 -58.77 -8.01 19.74
N SER A 10 -58.22 -8.65 18.69
CA SER A 10 -57.93 -10.04 18.34
C SER A 10 -57.00 -10.01 17.09
N ARG A 11 -55.98 -10.89 16.99
CA ARG A 11 -55.42 -11.40 15.70
C ARG A 11 -56.22 -12.67 15.31
N PRO A 12 -56.11 -13.33 14.12
CA PRO A 12 -55.07 -13.24 13.07
C PRO A 12 -55.59 -13.31 11.61
N GLY A 13 -54.67 -13.25 10.63
CA GLY A 13 -54.96 -13.59 9.23
C GLY A 13 -53.69 -13.70 8.39
N GLN A 14 -53.08 -14.90 8.39
CA GLN A 14 -52.11 -15.33 7.37
C GLN A 14 -52.87 -15.70 6.09
N VAL A 15 -52.36 -15.29 4.93
CA VAL A 15 -52.70 -15.91 3.64
C VAL A 15 -51.39 -16.16 2.90
N GLY A 16 -51.11 -17.44 2.65
CA GLY A 16 -49.96 -17.91 1.89
C GLY A 16 -50.07 -17.57 0.41
N SER A 17 -48.92 -17.57 -0.27
CA SER A 17 -48.84 -17.57 -1.73
C SER A 17 -48.01 -18.77 -2.18
N PRO A 18 -48.39 -19.44 -3.28
CA PRO A 18 -47.93 -20.77 -3.59
C PRO A 18 -46.69 -20.80 -4.48
N ASP A 19 -45.92 -21.86 -4.22
CA ASP A 19 -44.98 -22.59 -5.07
C ASP A 19 -45.12 -22.32 -6.59
N ARG A 20 -44.03 -21.91 -7.24
CA ARG A 20 -43.88 -21.97 -8.70
C ARG A 20 -42.62 -22.75 -9.06
N ALA A 21 -42.89 -23.89 -9.69
CA ALA A 21 -41.99 -24.92 -10.13
C ALA A 21 -40.94 -24.44 -11.16
N ARG A 22 -39.76 -25.07 -11.08
CA ARG A 22 -38.69 -25.07 -12.10
C ARG A 22 -39.18 -25.66 -13.43
N PRO A 23 -38.73 -25.14 -14.58
CA PRO A 23 -38.76 -25.88 -15.83
C PRO A 23 -37.55 -26.85 -15.96
N PRO A 24 -37.68 -27.94 -16.72
CA PRO A 24 -36.66 -28.99 -16.84
C PRO A 24 -35.54 -28.63 -17.82
N ALA A 25 -34.39 -29.29 -17.62
CA ALA A 25 -33.25 -29.30 -18.52
C ALA A 25 -33.54 -30.17 -19.75
N GLN A 26 -33.10 -29.73 -20.93
CA GLN A 26 -33.00 -30.56 -22.12
C GLN A 26 -31.66 -30.36 -22.85
N GLU A 27 -30.92 -31.46 -22.86
CA GLU A 27 -30.05 -32.07 -23.87
C GLU A 27 -29.15 -31.23 -24.78
N ALA A 28 -27.87 -31.61 -24.71
CA ALA A 28 -26.84 -31.41 -25.70
C ALA A 28 -27.14 -32.18 -26.99
N ALA A 29 -26.93 -31.52 -28.13
CA ALA A 29 -26.83 -32.15 -29.43
C ALA A 29 -25.44 -31.92 -30.03
N SER A 30 -24.69 -33.02 -30.12
CA SER A 30 -23.50 -33.24 -30.93
C SER A 30 -23.83 -33.22 -32.42
N GLY A 31 -22.87 -32.80 -33.28
CA GLY A 31 -22.89 -33.25 -34.67
C GLY A 31 -22.10 -32.40 -35.67
N ALA A 32 -20.94 -32.93 -36.08
CA ALA A 32 -20.29 -32.87 -37.41
C ALA A 32 -20.11 -31.49 -38.09
N GLY A 33 -18.90 -31.00 -38.38
CA GLY A 33 -17.74 -31.69 -38.95
C GLY A 33 -17.79 -31.64 -40.47
N ARG A 34 -17.13 -30.65 -41.10
CA ARG A 34 -16.71 -30.64 -42.53
C ARG A 34 -15.43 -29.79 -42.73
N PRO A 35 -14.61 -30.10 -43.75
CA PRO A 35 -13.16 -30.26 -43.59
C PRO A 35 -12.33 -29.03 -43.97
N ARG A 36 -11.12 -28.96 -43.39
CA ARG A 36 -10.05 -28.01 -43.72
C ARG A 36 -9.44 -28.35 -45.08
N PRO A 37 -9.17 -27.38 -45.98
CA PRO A 37 -8.40 -27.63 -47.17
C PRO A 37 -6.90 -27.76 -46.85
N GLU A 38 -6.27 -28.68 -47.58
CA GLU A 38 -4.92 -29.20 -47.40
C GLU A 38 -3.82 -28.16 -47.67
N THR A 39 -2.75 -28.26 -46.89
CA THR A 39 -1.51 -27.48 -47.06
C THR A 39 -0.59 -28.22 -48.03
N PRO A 40 -0.11 -27.61 -49.13
CA PRO A 40 0.93 -28.23 -49.94
C PRO A 40 2.31 -28.03 -49.30
N ALA A 41 3.12 -29.09 -49.33
CA ALA A 41 4.51 -29.15 -48.91
C ALA A 41 5.43 -28.25 -49.78
N PRO A 42 6.63 -27.85 -49.29
CA PRO A 42 7.39 -26.75 -49.86
C PRO A 42 8.24 -27.16 -51.07
N SER A 43 8.36 -26.25 -52.05
CA SER A 43 9.23 -26.36 -53.22
C SER A 43 10.64 -25.82 -52.92
N LEU A 44 11.69 -26.54 -53.33
CA LEU A 44 13.10 -26.13 -53.23
C LEU A 44 13.46 -25.03 -54.26
N ALA A 45 14.01 -23.92 -53.73
CA ALA A 45 15.04 -22.96 -54.20
C ALA A 45 15.17 -22.53 -55.68
N PRO A 46 15.57 -21.25 -55.91
CA PRO A 46 17.01 -21.00 -56.08
C PRO A 46 17.53 -19.84 -55.21
N ARG A 47 18.80 -19.95 -54.76
CA ARG A 47 19.56 -18.82 -54.18
C ARG A 47 19.89 -17.82 -55.28
N PRO A 48 19.87 -16.52 -54.96
CA PRO A 48 21.13 -15.78 -55.14
C PRO A 48 21.39 -14.64 -54.14
N THR A 49 22.70 -14.38 -54.02
CA THR A 49 23.42 -13.13 -53.69
C THR A 49 23.42 -12.61 -52.26
N GLU A 50 24.62 -12.65 -51.67
CA GLU A 50 25.01 -11.94 -50.45
C GLU A 50 24.90 -10.42 -50.63
N PRO A 51 24.48 -9.70 -49.59
CA PRO A 51 24.95 -8.35 -49.34
C PRO A 51 25.78 -8.29 -48.05
N GLY A 52 27.01 -7.80 -48.24
CA GLY A 52 27.84 -7.00 -47.35
C GLY A 52 27.61 -7.03 -45.84
N GLY A 53 28.70 -7.29 -45.12
CA GLY A 53 28.79 -7.36 -43.67
C GLY A 53 28.05 -6.26 -42.92
N THR A 54 27.06 -6.69 -42.14
CA THR A 54 26.62 -6.01 -40.93
C THR A 54 27.40 -6.60 -39.76
N ALA A 55 28.11 -5.73 -39.03
CA ALA A 55 28.70 -6.06 -37.75
C ALA A 55 27.66 -6.75 -36.84
N PRO A 56 28.07 -7.74 -36.02
CA PRO A 56 27.12 -8.42 -35.12
C PRO A 56 26.41 -7.38 -34.25
N PRO A 57 25.11 -7.55 -33.97
CA PRO A 57 24.39 -6.67 -33.05
C PRO A 57 25.19 -6.67 -31.75
N GLN A 58 25.64 -5.48 -31.35
CA GLN A 58 26.27 -5.33 -30.06
C GLN A 58 25.23 -5.76 -29.02
N VAL A 59 25.52 -6.88 -28.35
CA VAL A 59 24.82 -7.29 -27.15
C VAL A 59 25.07 -6.16 -26.16
N THR A 60 24.14 -5.21 -26.10
CA THR A 60 24.14 -4.20 -25.05
C THR A 60 24.00 -5.00 -23.77
N ASP A 61 25.10 -5.08 -23.04
CA ASP A 61 25.19 -5.58 -21.69
C ASP A 61 24.02 -4.97 -20.89
N SER A 62 22.94 -5.74 -20.76
CA SER A 62 21.74 -5.36 -20.02
C SER A 62 22.01 -5.53 -18.54
N ARG A 63 23.08 -4.88 -18.06
CA ARG A 63 23.22 -4.62 -16.64
C ARG A 63 22.03 -3.75 -16.25
N PRO A 64 21.18 -4.18 -15.31
CA PRO A 64 20.12 -3.33 -14.81
C PRO A 64 20.77 -2.03 -14.34
N THR A 65 20.30 -0.89 -14.88
CA THR A 65 20.73 0.42 -14.43
C THR A 65 20.63 0.43 -12.90
N PRO A 66 21.71 0.72 -12.16
CA PRO A 66 21.64 0.72 -10.72
C PRO A 66 20.53 1.68 -10.30
N LEU A 67 19.64 1.18 -9.45
CA LEU A 67 18.54 1.96 -8.90
C LEU A 67 19.10 3.28 -8.33
N PRO A 68 18.46 4.43 -8.59
CA PRO A 68 18.85 5.66 -7.92
C PRO A 68 18.76 5.44 -6.41
N ALA A 69 19.77 5.94 -5.69
CA ALA A 69 19.84 5.82 -4.24
C ALA A 69 18.54 6.31 -3.59
N ALA A 70 17.83 5.39 -2.91
CA ALA A 70 16.57 5.70 -2.26
C ALA A 70 16.81 6.47 -0.95
N VAL A 71 15.98 7.48 -0.69
CA VAL A 71 15.96 8.24 0.56
C VAL A 71 14.72 7.85 1.36
N GLY A 72 14.93 7.26 2.54
CA GLY A 72 13.87 7.03 3.51
C GLY A 72 13.54 8.32 4.25
N VAL A 73 12.28 8.68 4.32
CA VAL A 73 11.81 9.86 5.05
C VAL A 73 10.82 9.39 6.11
N VAL A 74 11.06 9.77 7.36
CA VAL A 74 10.21 9.44 8.51
C VAL A 74 9.51 10.72 8.97
N PRO A 75 8.25 10.99 8.57
CA PRO A 75 7.52 12.16 9.02
C PRO A 75 7.16 12.03 10.51
N ALA A 76 7.42 13.08 11.29
CA ALA A 76 7.14 13.10 12.72
C ALA A 76 6.61 14.47 13.15
N ARG A 77 5.40 14.50 13.71
CA ARG A 77 4.80 15.70 14.31
C ARG A 77 4.77 15.58 15.81
N LEU A 78 4.88 16.70 16.52
CA LEU A 78 4.70 16.69 17.97
C LEU A 78 3.22 16.49 18.36
N GLY A 79 2.30 17.08 17.59
CA GLY A 79 0.87 17.03 17.85
C GLY A 79 0.29 15.64 17.65
N SER A 80 -0.18 15.03 18.73
CA SER A 80 -0.95 13.78 18.75
C SER A 80 -2.01 13.87 19.84
N THR A 81 -3.27 13.58 19.50
CA THR A 81 -4.41 13.73 20.41
C THR A 81 -4.59 12.54 21.35
N ARG A 82 -4.35 11.33 20.85
CA ARG A 82 -4.58 10.06 21.59
C ARG A 82 -3.39 9.66 22.48
N LEU A 83 -2.20 10.09 22.11
CA LEU A 83 -0.96 9.87 22.88
C LEU A 83 -0.13 11.16 22.84
N PRO A 84 -0.09 11.97 23.91
CA PRO A 84 0.67 13.20 23.94
C PRO A 84 2.15 12.96 23.63
N GLU A 85 2.74 13.83 22.81
CA GLU A 85 4.16 13.75 22.43
C GLU A 85 4.59 12.36 21.91
N LYS A 86 3.66 11.64 21.24
CA LYS A 86 3.82 10.26 20.74
C LYS A 86 5.20 9.93 20.17
N MET A 87 5.74 10.79 19.31
CA MET A 87 7.03 10.58 18.65
C MET A 87 8.22 10.55 19.62
N LEU A 88 8.10 11.23 20.77
CA LEU A 88 9.09 11.29 21.84
C LEU A 88 8.84 10.25 22.94
N ALA A 89 7.73 9.51 22.88
CA ALA A 89 7.42 8.50 23.89
C ALA A 89 8.52 7.44 23.96
N ASP A 90 8.90 7.05 25.18
CA ASP A 90 9.95 6.07 25.38
C ASP A 90 9.52 4.68 24.89
N LEU A 91 10.38 4.10 24.05
CA LEU A 91 10.22 2.77 23.53
C LEU A 91 11.53 1.99 23.73
N ALA A 92 11.63 1.38 24.92
CA ALA A 92 12.77 0.61 25.39
C ALA A 92 14.06 1.47 25.48
N GLY A 93 13.97 2.67 26.07
CA GLY A 93 15.13 3.55 26.27
C GLY A 93 15.50 4.44 25.07
N GLN A 94 14.67 4.48 24.03
CA GLN A 94 14.82 5.39 22.89
C GLN A 94 13.46 5.97 22.51
N PRO A 95 13.39 7.22 22.02
CA PRO A 95 12.17 7.79 21.47
C PRO A 95 11.58 6.91 20.37
N LEU A 96 10.26 6.83 20.30
CA LEU A 96 9.54 6.05 19.29
C LEU A 96 10.03 6.35 17.86
N VAL A 97 10.13 7.63 17.49
CA VAL A 97 10.56 8.04 16.14
C VAL A 97 11.99 7.62 15.83
N VAL A 98 12.85 7.60 16.85
CA VAL A 98 14.25 7.17 16.74
C VAL A 98 14.30 5.68 16.45
N ARG A 99 13.47 4.86 17.11
CA ARG A 99 13.37 3.42 16.84
C ARG A 99 12.97 3.15 15.39
N THR A 100 11.95 3.86 14.88
CA THR A 100 11.52 3.76 13.49
C THR A 100 12.65 4.11 12.53
N ALA A 101 13.33 5.24 12.75
CA ALA A 101 14.42 5.68 11.88
C ALA A 101 15.64 4.75 11.93
N GLN A 102 15.99 4.20 13.10
CA GLN A 102 17.02 3.17 13.24
C GLN A 102 16.65 1.89 12.46
N GLY A 103 15.41 1.41 12.59
CA GLY A 103 14.93 0.24 11.85
C GLY A 103 14.95 0.45 10.34
N ALA A 104 14.54 1.63 9.88
CA ALA A 104 14.61 2.02 8.48
C ALA A 104 16.07 2.04 7.97
N LEU A 105 17.00 2.60 8.73
CA LEU A 105 18.42 2.62 8.35
C LEU A 105 19.03 1.22 8.32
N ALA A 106 18.75 0.42 9.36
CA ALA A 106 19.23 -0.96 9.48
C ALA A 106 18.68 -1.91 8.41
N SER A 107 17.59 -1.55 7.72
CA SER A 107 17.02 -2.35 6.63
C SER A 107 17.96 -2.53 5.44
N GLY A 108 18.94 -1.62 5.26
CA GLY A 108 19.81 -1.55 4.09
C GLY A 108 19.09 -1.13 2.81
N ALA A 109 17.82 -0.70 2.88
CA ALA A 109 17.04 -0.28 1.71
C ALA A 109 17.36 1.13 1.21
N PHE A 110 17.98 1.97 2.05
CA PHE A 110 18.17 3.40 1.78
C PHE A 110 19.64 3.79 1.90
N ALA A 111 20.07 4.71 1.03
CA ALA A 111 21.38 5.36 1.18
C ALA A 111 21.36 6.39 2.31
N ARG A 112 20.18 6.93 2.62
CA ARG A 112 19.98 7.97 3.62
C ARG A 112 18.59 7.84 4.23
N VAL A 113 18.49 8.05 5.54
CA VAL A 113 17.22 8.12 6.27
C VAL A 113 17.14 9.46 6.98
N ILE A 114 16.06 10.20 6.75
CA ILE A 114 15.85 11.56 7.28
C ILE A 114 14.56 11.58 8.08
N VAL A 115 14.62 11.98 9.35
CA VAL A 115 13.41 12.31 10.11
C VAL A 115 12.98 13.72 9.74
N ALA A 116 11.79 13.85 9.17
CA ALA A 116 11.23 15.14 8.79
C ALA A 116 10.23 15.58 9.86
N THR A 117 10.51 16.68 10.55
CA THR A 117 9.70 17.13 11.68
C THR A 117 9.43 18.62 11.66
N ASP A 118 8.39 19.06 12.34
CA ASP A 118 8.05 20.47 12.56
C ASP A 118 8.52 21.01 13.91
N HIS A 119 9.16 20.17 14.75
CA HIS A 119 9.42 20.51 16.14
C HIS A 119 10.86 20.25 16.56
N GLU A 120 11.51 21.26 17.17
CA GLU A 120 12.93 21.19 17.52
C GLU A 120 13.24 20.09 18.55
N ARG A 121 12.35 19.84 19.51
CA ARG A 121 12.52 18.73 20.48
C ARG A 121 12.66 17.35 19.80
N ILE A 122 11.89 17.10 18.73
CA ILE A 122 12.00 15.86 17.96
C ILE A 122 13.33 15.84 17.21
N ALA A 123 13.68 16.94 16.54
CA ALA A 123 14.94 17.05 15.81
C ALA A 123 16.16 16.84 16.73
N ALA A 124 16.15 17.43 17.93
CA ALA A 124 17.21 17.29 18.92
C ALA A 124 17.35 15.84 19.41
N ALA A 125 16.23 15.17 19.72
CA ALA A 125 16.23 13.77 20.14
C ALA A 125 16.79 12.84 19.05
N VAL A 126 16.42 13.08 17.79
CA VAL A 126 16.93 12.31 16.64
C VAL A 126 18.43 12.53 16.44
N ARG A 127 18.89 13.79 16.46
CA ARG A 127 20.32 14.11 16.32
C ARG A 127 21.16 13.55 17.47
N ALA A 128 20.64 13.57 18.70
CA ALA A 128 21.30 12.96 19.86
C ALA A 128 21.50 11.45 19.70
N ALA A 129 20.63 10.78 18.95
CA ALA A 129 20.75 9.37 18.58
C ALA A 129 21.68 9.12 17.37
N GLY A 130 22.38 10.15 16.86
CA GLY A 130 23.28 10.05 15.71
C GLY A 130 22.57 9.92 14.37
N LEU A 131 21.27 10.24 14.31
CA LEU A 131 20.47 10.18 13.10
C LEU A 131 20.26 11.56 12.51
N GLU A 132 19.82 11.59 11.26
CA GLU A 132 19.55 12.84 10.56
C GLU A 132 18.12 13.34 10.78
N ALA A 133 18.00 14.63 11.10
CA ALA A 133 16.71 15.32 11.23
C ALA A 133 16.67 16.62 10.41
N MET A 134 15.57 16.81 9.70
CA MET A 134 15.26 18.01 8.93
C MET A 134 13.99 18.67 9.49
N LEU A 135 14.12 19.94 9.86
CA LEU A 135 12.95 20.78 10.13
C LEU A 135 12.20 21.06 8.83
N THR A 136 10.89 20.95 8.87
CA THR A 136 9.97 21.11 7.74
C THR A 136 8.79 21.96 8.19
N ASP A 137 8.03 22.50 7.24
CA ASP A 137 6.95 23.44 7.53
C ASP A 137 5.90 22.81 8.48
N PRO A 138 5.55 23.47 9.61
CA PRO A 138 4.46 23.02 10.48
C PRO A 138 3.09 23.03 9.79
N ALA A 139 2.91 23.83 8.73
CA ALA A 139 1.65 23.95 8.00
C ALA A 139 1.36 22.80 7.03
N HIS A 140 2.29 21.85 6.85
CA HIS A 140 2.03 20.70 5.97
C HIS A 140 0.80 19.92 6.43
N PRO A 141 -0.16 19.61 5.54
CA PRO A 141 -1.39 18.91 5.93
C PRO A 141 -1.12 17.44 6.23
N SER A 142 -0.18 16.80 5.51
CA SER A 142 0.10 15.37 5.64
C SER A 142 1.58 14.99 5.69
N GLY A 143 1.85 13.71 5.96
CA GLY A 143 3.19 13.14 5.91
C GLY A 143 3.79 13.22 4.50
N SER A 144 3.01 12.93 3.45
CA SER A 144 3.46 12.99 2.07
C SER A 144 3.88 14.40 1.63
N ALA A 145 3.17 15.44 2.08
CA ALA A 145 3.57 16.84 1.86
C ALA A 145 4.93 17.16 2.50
N ARG A 146 5.17 16.61 3.70
CA ARG A 146 6.45 16.74 4.40
C ARG A 146 7.58 16.00 3.65
N VAL A 147 7.31 14.80 3.12
CA VAL A 147 8.25 14.08 2.24
C VAL A 147 8.55 14.86 0.97
N ALA A 148 7.56 15.50 0.37
CA ALA A 148 7.76 16.33 -0.83
C ALA A 148 8.64 17.55 -0.57
N GLU A 149 8.56 18.16 0.62
CA GLU A 149 9.49 19.23 1.01
C GLU A 149 10.92 18.72 1.12
N VAL A 150 11.13 17.58 1.78
CA VAL A 150 12.46 16.94 1.84
C VAL A 150 12.97 16.65 0.44
N ALA A 151 12.11 16.15 -0.46
CA ALA A 151 12.47 15.85 -1.84
C ALA A 151 12.85 17.09 -2.68
N ARG A 152 12.33 18.28 -2.34
CA ARG A 152 12.72 19.57 -2.94
C ARG A 152 14.05 20.08 -2.40
N ARG A 153 14.42 19.71 -1.17
CA ARG A 153 15.59 20.23 -0.45
C ARG A 153 16.79 19.30 -0.44
N THR A 154 16.66 18.11 -1.02
CA THR A 154 17.70 17.09 -1.03
C THR A 154 17.85 16.48 -2.42
N ASP A 155 19.04 15.96 -2.70
CA ASP A 155 19.32 15.19 -3.90
C ASP A 155 18.85 13.74 -3.73
N GLY A 156 17.94 13.30 -4.59
CA GLY A 156 17.41 11.93 -4.60
C GLY A 156 16.33 11.79 -5.67
N GLN A 157 16.22 10.62 -6.31
CA GLN A 157 15.18 10.39 -7.32
C GLN A 157 14.05 9.49 -6.82
N LEU A 158 14.29 8.77 -5.72
CA LEU A 158 13.34 7.86 -5.09
C LEU A 158 13.24 8.20 -3.61
N PHE A 159 12.02 8.52 -3.16
CA PHE A 159 11.72 8.85 -1.78
C PHE A 159 10.71 7.85 -1.22
N VAL A 160 10.94 7.38 0.00
CA VAL A 160 10.04 6.45 0.69
C VAL A 160 9.52 7.10 1.97
N ASN A 161 8.21 7.30 2.05
CA ASN A 161 7.50 7.72 3.25
C ASN A 161 7.33 6.52 4.19
N ILE A 162 8.00 6.56 5.34
CA ILE A 162 7.98 5.54 6.38
C ILE A 162 7.25 6.13 7.58
N GLN A 163 6.17 5.49 8.04
CA GLN A 163 5.35 6.02 9.13
C GLN A 163 6.14 6.07 10.43
N GLY A 164 6.24 7.26 11.02
CA GLY A 164 7.00 7.49 12.25
C GLY A 164 6.53 6.67 13.44
N ASP A 165 5.26 6.27 13.46
CA ASP A 165 4.59 5.51 14.51
C ASP A 165 4.59 3.98 14.33
N GLU A 166 5.30 3.45 13.34
CA GLU A 166 5.48 2.00 13.11
C GLU A 166 6.93 1.55 13.41
N PRO A 167 7.34 1.46 14.69
CA PRO A 167 8.73 1.17 15.06
C PRO A 167 9.19 -0.27 14.79
N LEU A 168 8.26 -1.21 14.55
CA LEU A 168 8.57 -2.59 14.18
C LEU A 168 8.79 -2.74 12.67
N VAL A 169 9.75 -1.98 12.16
CA VAL A 169 10.00 -1.80 10.71
C VAL A 169 10.16 -3.14 9.97
N ASP A 170 9.43 -3.29 8.87
CA ASP A 170 9.59 -4.40 7.92
C ASP A 170 10.75 -4.14 6.95
N GLY A 171 11.99 -4.44 7.38
CA GLY A 171 13.16 -4.18 6.54
C GLY A 171 13.18 -4.94 5.21
N GLU A 172 12.65 -6.17 5.17
CA GLU A 172 12.51 -6.94 3.92
C GLU A 172 11.44 -6.31 3.00
N GLY A 173 10.29 -5.93 3.55
CA GLY A 173 9.26 -5.18 2.82
C GLY A 173 9.79 -3.88 2.23
N LEU A 174 10.56 -3.10 3.00
CA LEU A 174 11.20 -1.86 2.49
C LEU A 174 12.16 -2.13 1.33
N ARG A 175 12.98 -3.19 1.42
CA ARG A 175 13.86 -3.59 0.30
C ARG A 175 13.08 -4.01 -0.94
N ARG A 176 12.01 -4.79 -0.77
CA ARG A 176 11.11 -5.18 -1.88
C ARG A 176 10.43 -3.97 -2.51
N LEU A 177 9.98 -3.02 -1.69
CA LEU A 177 9.36 -1.79 -2.15
C LEU A 177 10.32 -0.97 -3.01
N VAL A 178 11.55 -0.77 -2.54
CA VAL A 178 12.60 -0.06 -3.30
C VAL A 178 12.94 -0.81 -4.59
N ALA A 179 13.05 -2.14 -4.54
CA ALA A 179 13.34 -2.97 -5.71
C ALA A 179 12.26 -2.87 -6.80
N ALA A 180 10.99 -2.62 -6.45
CA ALA A 180 9.92 -2.44 -7.43
C ALA A 180 10.14 -1.25 -8.37
N PHE A 181 10.93 -0.24 -7.96
CA PHE A 181 11.30 0.90 -8.81
C PHE A 181 12.39 0.58 -9.84
N ALA A 182 12.86 -0.68 -9.91
CA ALA A 182 13.76 -1.11 -10.99
C ALA A 182 13.01 -1.09 -12.33
N ASP A 183 11.68 -1.27 -12.27
CA ASP A 183 10.77 -1.00 -13.37
C ASP A 183 10.61 0.54 -13.52
N PRO A 184 11.05 1.14 -14.65
CA PRO A 184 10.93 2.57 -14.89
C PRO A 184 9.47 3.04 -14.96
N ALA A 185 8.52 2.14 -15.25
CA ALA A 185 7.09 2.46 -15.28
C ALA A 185 6.48 2.65 -13.88
N VAL A 186 7.14 2.17 -12.82
CA VAL A 186 6.68 2.33 -11.44
C VAL A 186 7.01 3.74 -10.96
N GLY A 187 5.99 4.60 -10.91
CA GLY A 187 6.09 5.96 -10.39
C GLY A 187 5.78 6.09 -8.91
N MET A 188 4.90 5.23 -8.39
CA MET A 188 4.46 5.16 -7.00
C MET A 188 4.21 3.70 -6.63
N ALA A 189 4.58 3.32 -5.41
CA ALA A 189 4.37 1.97 -4.90
C ALA A 189 4.04 1.98 -3.41
N THR A 190 3.36 0.94 -2.92
CA THR A 190 3.06 0.75 -1.51
C THR A 190 3.09 -0.73 -1.13
N LEU A 191 3.09 -1.00 0.16
CA LEU A 191 3.09 -2.35 0.71
C LEU A 191 1.67 -2.86 0.99
N TRP A 192 1.49 -4.17 0.93
CA TRP A 192 0.29 -4.85 1.40
C TRP A 192 0.67 -6.13 2.15
N PHE A 193 -0.20 -6.56 3.07
CA PHE A 193 -0.06 -7.82 3.80
C PHE A 193 -1.38 -8.61 3.73
N PRO A 194 -1.39 -9.95 3.81
CA PRO A 194 -2.63 -10.70 3.90
C PRO A 194 -3.50 -10.19 5.06
N LEU A 195 -4.75 -9.81 4.77
CA LEU A 195 -5.69 -9.34 5.79
C LEU A 195 -6.00 -10.48 6.75
N ARG A 196 -5.95 -10.20 8.05
CA ARG A 196 -6.33 -11.16 9.08
C ARG A 196 -7.86 -11.19 9.25
N PRO A 197 -8.47 -12.34 9.57
CA PRO A 197 -9.92 -12.43 9.76
C PRO A 197 -10.48 -11.41 10.75
N GLU A 198 -9.76 -11.12 11.84
CA GLU A 198 -10.14 -10.14 12.85
C GLU A 198 -10.13 -8.67 12.36
N ASP A 199 -9.46 -8.39 11.24
CA ASP A 199 -9.35 -7.05 10.66
C ASP A 199 -10.38 -6.79 9.55
N GLU A 200 -11.23 -7.76 9.20
CA GLU A 200 -12.19 -7.64 8.10
C GLU A 200 -13.14 -6.45 8.28
N ASP A 201 -13.75 -6.37 9.46
CA ASP A 201 -14.69 -5.30 9.83
C ASP A 201 -14.00 -4.10 10.49
N ASN A 202 -12.66 -4.11 10.60
CA ASN A 202 -11.90 -3.03 11.19
C ASN A 202 -11.69 -1.90 10.16
N PRO A 203 -12.32 -0.71 10.33
CA PRO A 203 -12.17 0.40 9.38
C PRO A 203 -10.78 1.07 9.45
N ASN A 204 -9.97 0.76 10.46
CA ASN A 204 -8.58 1.20 10.55
C ASN A 204 -7.63 0.29 9.75
N ALA A 205 -8.03 -0.97 9.50
CA ALA A 205 -7.36 -1.85 8.56
C ALA A 205 -7.87 -1.53 7.16
N VAL A 206 -7.14 -0.67 6.42
CA VAL A 206 -7.51 -0.31 5.04
C VAL A 206 -7.31 -1.52 4.14
N LYS A 207 -8.32 -1.85 3.34
CA LYS A 207 -8.27 -2.93 2.35
C LYS A 207 -7.82 -2.39 1.01
N VAL A 208 -7.17 -3.25 0.22
CA VAL A 208 -6.74 -2.92 -1.15
C VAL A 208 -7.00 -4.09 -2.10
N VAL A 209 -7.43 -3.76 -3.32
CA VAL A 209 -7.59 -4.71 -4.43
C VAL A 209 -6.65 -4.35 -5.57
N ALA A 210 -6.22 -5.35 -6.34
CA ALA A 210 -5.24 -5.18 -7.40
C ALA A 210 -5.74 -5.66 -8.76
N ASP A 211 -5.20 -5.09 -9.82
CA ASP A 211 -5.33 -5.59 -11.18
C ASP A 211 -4.38 -6.77 -11.44
N ALA A 212 -4.45 -7.34 -12.64
CA ALA A 212 -3.59 -8.45 -13.06
C ALA A 212 -2.11 -8.05 -13.21
N ALA A 213 -1.80 -6.76 -13.34
CA ALA A 213 -0.44 -6.23 -13.41
C ALA A 213 0.13 -5.90 -12.01
N GLY A 214 -0.64 -6.16 -10.94
CA GLY A 214 -0.24 -5.91 -9.56
C GLY A 214 -0.33 -4.43 -9.15
N ASN A 215 -1.05 -3.59 -9.87
CA ASN A 215 -1.34 -2.22 -9.45
C ASN A 215 -2.65 -2.16 -8.68
N ALA A 216 -2.76 -1.21 -7.75
CA ALA A 216 -3.97 -1.00 -6.97
C ALA A 216 -5.11 -0.53 -7.89
N LEU A 217 -6.25 -1.23 -7.79
CA LEU A 217 -7.51 -0.80 -8.38
C LEU A 217 -8.24 0.18 -7.46
N TYR A 218 -8.27 -0.10 -6.15
CA TYR A 218 -8.94 0.74 -5.17
C TYR A 218 -8.49 0.42 -3.73
N PHE A 219 -8.57 1.42 -2.86
CA PHE A 219 -8.38 1.30 -1.41
C PHE A 219 -9.69 1.68 -0.71
N SER A 220 -10.06 0.95 0.33
CA SER A 220 -11.27 1.26 1.10
C SER A 220 -11.15 0.84 2.55
N ARG A 221 -11.85 1.55 3.44
CA ARG A 221 -12.09 1.10 4.81
C ARG A 221 -13.14 -0.02 4.86
N SER A 222 -13.98 -0.15 3.84
CA SER A 222 -14.89 -1.29 3.68
C SER A 222 -14.15 -2.55 3.25
N LEU A 223 -14.71 -3.73 3.57
CA LEU A 223 -14.19 -5.00 3.08
C LEU A 223 -14.34 -5.09 1.56
N ILE A 224 -13.20 -5.10 0.86
CA ILE A 224 -13.14 -5.23 -0.60
C ILE A 224 -12.18 -6.36 -1.01
N PRO A 225 -12.54 -7.15 -2.04
CA PRO A 225 -13.83 -7.19 -2.71
C PRO A 225 -14.92 -7.75 -1.77
N HIS A 226 -16.19 -7.44 -2.07
CA HIS A 226 -17.30 -8.01 -1.31
C HIS A 226 -17.30 -9.55 -1.43
N PRO A 227 -17.30 -10.29 -0.31
CA PRO A 227 -17.06 -11.74 -0.31
C PRO A 227 -18.32 -12.55 -0.63
N ARG A 228 -18.89 -12.39 -1.84
CA ARG A 228 -20.04 -13.21 -2.29
C ARG A 228 -19.71 -14.71 -2.27
N ALA A 229 -18.47 -15.06 -2.58
CA ALA A 229 -17.85 -16.37 -2.37
C ALA A 229 -16.40 -16.15 -1.91
N ARG A 230 -15.90 -16.98 -0.99
CA ARG A 230 -14.58 -16.79 -0.36
C ARG A 230 -13.51 -17.79 -0.81
N ASP A 231 -13.84 -18.66 -1.76
CA ASP A 231 -13.00 -19.79 -2.10
C ASP A 231 -11.62 -19.33 -2.62
N GLY A 232 -10.58 -19.60 -1.83
CA GLY A 232 -9.18 -19.34 -2.20
C GLY A 232 -8.74 -17.87 -2.22
N PHE A 233 -9.61 -16.91 -1.91
CA PHE A 233 -9.24 -15.48 -1.92
C PHE A 233 -9.04 -14.94 -0.50
N ARG A 234 -7.83 -14.42 -0.23
CA ARG A 234 -7.56 -13.63 0.97
C ARG A 234 -7.51 -12.15 0.62
N PRO A 235 -8.35 -11.30 1.25
CA PRO A 235 -8.25 -9.87 1.11
C PRO A 235 -6.87 -9.36 1.54
N ARG A 236 -6.50 -8.19 1.05
CA ARG A 236 -5.21 -7.57 1.34
C ARG A 236 -5.41 -6.37 2.23
N LYS A 237 -4.61 -6.27 3.28
CA LYS A 237 -4.46 -5.06 4.09
C LYS A 237 -3.40 -4.17 3.45
N HIS A 238 -3.71 -2.91 3.25
CA HIS A 238 -2.74 -1.89 2.86
C HIS A 238 -1.84 -1.55 4.06
N VAL A 239 -0.53 -1.46 3.81
CA VAL A 239 0.48 -1.03 4.78
C VAL A 239 0.96 0.36 4.40
N GLY A 240 0.90 1.31 5.35
CA GLY A 240 1.04 2.76 5.14
C GLY A 240 2.41 3.29 4.70
N VAL A 241 3.26 2.46 4.10
CA VAL A 241 4.55 2.86 3.55
C VAL A 241 4.40 3.12 2.05
N TYR A 242 4.94 4.23 1.57
CA TYR A 242 4.85 4.60 0.16
C TYR A 242 6.19 4.99 -0.42
N GLY A 243 6.54 4.42 -1.57
CA GLY A 243 7.65 4.87 -2.40
C GLY A 243 7.15 5.76 -3.54
N TYR A 244 7.95 6.74 -3.93
CA TYR A 244 7.67 7.66 -5.01
C TYR A 244 8.92 8.00 -5.80
N ARG A 245 8.80 8.04 -7.12
CA ARG A 245 9.73 8.85 -7.91
C ARG A 245 9.51 10.33 -7.60
N ARG A 246 10.59 11.11 -7.58
CA ARG A 246 10.55 12.53 -7.22
C ARG A 246 9.48 13.28 -8.01
N GLU A 247 9.47 13.13 -9.33
CA GLU A 247 8.55 13.81 -10.24
C GLU A 247 7.08 13.44 -9.99
N VAL A 248 6.82 12.18 -9.65
CA VAL A 248 5.46 11.71 -9.31
C VAL A 248 5.02 12.26 -7.97
N LEU A 249 5.92 12.32 -6.98
CA LEU A 249 5.64 12.93 -5.68
C LEU A 249 5.30 14.42 -5.83
N GLN A 250 6.11 15.18 -6.58
CA GLN A 250 5.82 16.62 -6.80
C GLN A 250 4.49 16.79 -7.53
N ARG A 251 4.26 16.04 -8.63
CA ARG A 251 2.99 16.07 -9.34
C ARG A 251 1.82 15.75 -8.42
N LEU A 252 1.93 14.74 -7.55
CA LEU A 252 0.86 14.37 -6.62
C LEU A 252 0.53 15.49 -5.62
N MET A 253 1.53 16.24 -5.17
CA MET A 253 1.32 17.35 -4.25
C MET A 253 0.65 18.57 -4.90
N ASP A 254 0.83 18.74 -6.21
CA ASP A 254 0.17 19.81 -6.98
C ASP A 254 -1.28 19.48 -7.34
N LEU A 255 -1.72 18.22 -7.17
CA LEU A 255 -3.08 17.80 -7.45
C LEU A 255 -4.05 18.21 -6.32
N PRO A 256 -5.25 18.68 -6.66
CA PRO A 256 -6.24 19.07 -5.67
C PRO A 256 -6.77 17.85 -4.90
N PRO A 257 -7.18 18.04 -3.62
CA PRO A 257 -7.93 17.04 -2.88
C PRO A 257 -9.21 16.58 -3.59
N THR A 258 -9.47 15.27 -3.61
CA THR A 258 -10.64 14.66 -4.27
C THR A 258 -11.79 14.35 -3.31
N ASP A 259 -13.00 14.11 -3.81
CA ASP A 259 -14.08 13.64 -2.94
C ASP A 259 -13.82 12.23 -2.39
N LEU A 260 -13.18 11.36 -3.19
CA LEU A 260 -12.83 10.00 -2.76
C LEU A 260 -11.87 10.02 -1.58
N GLU A 261 -10.79 10.80 -1.66
CA GLU A 261 -9.84 10.90 -0.54
C GLU A 261 -10.49 11.47 0.72
N ARG A 262 -11.44 12.42 0.58
CA ARG A 262 -12.12 13.05 1.72
C ARG A 262 -13.09 12.10 2.41
N VAL A 263 -13.89 11.37 1.64
CA VAL A 263 -14.90 10.44 2.17
C VAL A 263 -14.24 9.25 2.86
N GLU A 264 -13.22 8.66 2.24
CA GLU A 264 -12.50 7.53 2.83
C GLU A 264 -11.43 8.00 3.84
N SER A 265 -11.05 9.28 3.84
CA SER A 265 -9.89 9.78 4.57
C SER A 265 -8.63 8.97 4.23
N LEU A 266 -8.34 8.88 2.92
CA LEU A 266 -7.25 8.10 2.30
C LEU A 266 -6.59 8.89 1.16
N GLU A 267 -5.47 9.55 1.44
CA GLU A 267 -4.75 10.43 0.50
C GLU A 267 -4.33 9.74 -0.81
N GLN A 268 -4.01 8.45 -0.77
CA GLN A 268 -3.58 7.70 -1.95
C GLN A 268 -4.68 7.58 -3.02
N LEU A 269 -5.95 7.79 -2.66
CA LEU A 269 -7.04 7.82 -3.64
C LEU A 269 -6.92 9.02 -4.59
N ARG A 270 -6.25 10.10 -4.20
CA ARG A 270 -5.90 11.22 -5.09
C ARG A 270 -5.09 10.75 -6.29
N ALA A 271 -4.08 9.91 -6.04
CA ALA A 271 -3.22 9.37 -7.08
C ALA A 271 -4.02 8.52 -8.06
N LEU A 272 -4.84 7.58 -7.56
CA LEU A 272 -5.70 6.74 -8.41
C LEU A 272 -6.70 7.58 -9.23
N TYR A 273 -7.36 8.56 -8.60
CA TYR A 273 -8.33 9.43 -9.26
C TYR A 273 -7.74 10.18 -10.47
N HIS A 274 -6.49 10.61 -10.36
CA HIS A 274 -5.77 11.32 -11.42
C HIS A 274 -4.93 10.40 -12.33
N GLY A 275 -5.20 9.09 -12.30
CA GLY A 275 -4.56 8.11 -13.19
C GLY A 275 -3.08 7.88 -12.91
N ILE A 276 -2.62 8.08 -11.68
CA ILE A 276 -1.27 7.70 -11.23
C ILE A 276 -1.35 6.27 -10.70
N PRO A 277 -0.76 5.27 -11.39
CA PRO A 277 -0.78 3.89 -10.94
C PRO A 277 0.01 3.72 -9.64
N ILE A 278 -0.48 2.87 -8.75
CA ILE A 278 0.20 2.51 -7.50
C ILE A 278 0.56 1.03 -7.56
N ARG A 279 1.85 0.70 -7.66
CA ARG A 279 2.31 -0.69 -7.61
C ARG A 279 2.14 -1.25 -6.20
N LEU A 280 1.56 -2.44 -6.10
CA LEU A 280 1.43 -3.16 -4.84
C LEU A 280 2.57 -4.18 -4.68
N VAL A 281 3.23 -4.12 -3.53
CA VAL A 281 4.33 -5.00 -3.17
C VAL A 281 3.99 -5.72 -1.87
N GLU A 282 4.23 -7.03 -1.81
CA GLU A 282 3.91 -7.81 -0.61
C GLU A 282 4.95 -7.56 0.51
N ALA A 283 4.46 -7.13 1.67
CA ALA A 283 5.22 -6.98 2.90
C ALA A 283 5.63 -8.36 3.45
N ALA A 284 6.79 -8.42 4.11
CA ALA A 284 7.24 -9.65 4.75
C ALA A 284 6.61 -9.84 6.14
N ARG A 285 6.10 -8.77 6.73
CA ARG A 285 5.36 -8.83 7.99
C ARG A 285 4.25 -7.79 8.03
N ASP A 286 3.34 -8.01 8.96
CA ASP A 286 2.27 -7.08 9.23
C ASP A 286 2.79 -5.81 9.92
N SER A 287 2.15 -4.66 9.67
CA SER A 287 2.49 -3.41 10.36
C SER A 287 1.79 -3.32 11.72
N VAL A 288 2.50 -2.77 12.69
CA VAL A 288 1.99 -2.52 14.05
C VAL A 288 2.28 -1.07 14.39
N GLY A 289 1.27 -0.23 14.17
CA GLY A 289 1.30 1.18 14.55
C GLY A 289 1.10 1.37 16.05
N VAL A 290 1.60 2.49 16.54
CA VAL A 290 1.37 3.00 17.89
C VAL A 290 0.47 4.22 17.80
N ASP A 291 -0.74 4.13 18.34
CA ASP A 291 -1.68 5.27 18.42
C ASP A 291 -2.14 5.56 19.84
N THR A 292 -2.09 4.55 20.70
CA THR A 292 -2.50 4.61 22.10
C THR A 292 -1.39 4.13 23.01
N GLN A 293 -1.53 4.39 24.31
CA GLN A 293 -0.61 3.86 25.32
C GLN A 293 -0.56 2.32 25.30
N ALA A 294 -1.71 1.66 25.09
CA ALA A 294 -1.78 0.21 25.01
C ALA A 294 -1.00 -0.36 23.81
N ASP A 295 -0.99 0.35 22.68
CA ASP A 295 -0.16 -0.04 21.52
C ASP A 295 1.32 0.14 21.84
N LEU A 296 1.69 1.25 22.47
CA LEU A 296 3.08 1.53 22.88
C LEU A 296 3.60 0.42 23.79
N ASP A 297 2.82 0.03 24.80
CA ASP A 297 3.21 -1.01 25.76
C ASP A 297 3.32 -2.39 25.09
N ARG A 298 2.40 -2.73 24.17
CA ARG A 298 2.44 -3.96 23.37
C ARG A 298 3.71 -4.03 22.51
N VAL A 299 4.06 -2.93 21.86
CA VAL A 299 5.27 -2.84 21.04
C VAL A 299 6.53 -2.89 21.90
N ARG A 300 6.54 -2.20 23.05
CA ARG A 300 7.65 -2.25 24.01
C ARG A 300 7.94 -3.68 24.46
N ALA A 301 6.91 -4.42 24.86
CA ALA A 301 7.04 -5.82 25.25
C ALA A 301 7.54 -6.73 24.11
N THR A 302 7.27 -6.38 22.85
CA THR A 302 7.77 -7.13 21.68
C THR A 302 9.26 -6.88 21.46
N LEU A 303 9.70 -5.63 21.61
CA LEU A 303 11.11 -5.26 21.46
C LEU A 303 11.97 -5.85 22.58
N GLU A 304 11.50 -5.83 23.83
CA GLU A 304 12.22 -6.40 24.97
C GLU A 304 12.44 -7.91 24.86
N ARG A 305 11.56 -8.64 24.15
CA ARG A 305 11.73 -10.08 23.88
C ARG A 305 12.71 -10.38 22.74
N SER A 306 13.05 -9.36 21.95
CA SER A 306 13.93 -9.47 20.78
C SER A 306 15.36 -8.98 21.05
N LEU A 307 15.60 -8.44 22.26
CA LEU A 307 16.90 -8.05 22.80
C LEU A 307 17.47 -9.19 23.65
#